data_AF-A0A7V6SY11-F1
#
_entry.id   AF-A0A7V6SY11-F1
#
_cell.length_a   1.000
_cell.length_b   1.000
_cell.length_c   1.000
_cell.angle_alpha   90.00
_cell.angle_beta   90.00
_cell.angle_gamma   90.00
#
_symmetry.space_group_name_H-M   'P 1'
#
loop_
_entity.id
_entity.type
_entity.pdbx_description
1 polymer ?
#
loop_
_entity_poly.entity_id
_entity_poly.type
_entity_poly.pdbx_seq_one_letter_code
_entity_poly.pdbx_strand_id
1 'polypeptide(L)'
;MMQINNALDDLIGSIKESDIYLNYKHILHQVEINGDINKLVNDIKGIQKQLVKEEYVNQSSSIDDLEKKLKIKTEKLNNIPLYKEYIDASNKLNDLIQSVNQKIQLYINDLEI
;
A
#
# COMPACT_ATOMS: atom_id res chain seq x y z
N MET A 1 -8.10 -29.24 8.98
CA MET A 1 -8.17 -27.85 9.50
C MET A 1 -6.90 -27.47 10.25
N MET A 2 -6.57 -28.10 11.38
CA MET A 2 -5.35 -27.74 12.16
C MET A 2 -4.02 -27.91 11.39
N GLN A 3 -3.86 -28.99 10.60
CA GLN A 3 -2.65 -29.21 9.79
C GLN A 3 -2.47 -28.17 8.67
N ILE A 4 -3.57 -27.76 8.01
CA ILE A 4 -3.54 -26.74 6.95
C ILE A 4 -3.18 -25.37 7.55
N ASN A 5 -3.77 -25.03 8.71
CA ASN A 5 -3.47 -23.77 9.39
C ASN A 5 -1.99 -23.70 9.79
N ASN A 6 -1.41 -24.77 10.32
CA ASN A 6 0.01 -24.80 10.66
C ASN A 6 0.91 -24.58 9.42
N ALA A 7 0.59 -25.22 8.29
CA ALA A 7 1.34 -25.03 7.05
C ALA A 7 1.24 -23.60 6.51
N LEU A 8 0.08 -22.95 6.68
CA LEU A 8 -0.10 -21.54 6.35
C LEU A 8 0.69 -20.63 7.29
N ASP A 9 0.73 -20.94 8.58
CA ASP A 9 1.51 -20.19 9.56
C ASP A 9 3.02 -20.30 9.26
N ASP A 10 3.51 -21.47 8.89
CA ASP A 10 4.91 -21.69 8.47
C ASP A 10 5.25 -20.90 7.19
N LEU A 11 4.33 -20.87 6.22
CA LEU A 11 4.48 -20.06 5.00
C LEU A 11 4.52 -18.56 5.33
N ILE A 12 3.65 -18.09 6.21
CA ILE A 12 3.63 -16.69 6.68
C ILE A 12 4.93 -16.38 7.42
N GLY A 13 5.42 -17.29 8.26
CA GLY A 13 6.71 -17.18 8.94
C GLY A 13 7.84 -16.99 7.94
N SER A 14 7.90 -17.84 6.92
CA SER A 14 8.90 -17.76 5.84
C SER A 14 8.84 -16.43 5.08
N ILE A 15 7.63 -15.91 4.82
CA ILE A 15 7.46 -14.60 4.18
C ILE A 15 7.99 -13.48 5.09
N LYS A 16 7.70 -13.53 6.40
CA LYS A 16 8.17 -12.54 7.38
C LYS A 16 9.69 -12.52 7.54
N GLU A 17 10.34 -13.65 7.33
CA GLU A 17 11.79 -13.78 7.38
C GLU A 17 12.47 -13.43 6.05
N SER A 18 11.70 -13.27 4.96
CA SER A 18 12.26 -12.93 3.66
C SER A 18 12.88 -11.54 3.61
N ASP A 19 13.96 -11.39 2.83
CA ASP A 19 14.62 -10.11 2.59
C ASP A 19 13.64 -9.05 2.03
N ILE A 20 12.66 -9.48 1.23
CA ILE A 20 11.62 -8.62 0.65
C ILE A 20 10.79 -7.99 1.77
N TYR A 21 10.31 -8.79 2.72
CA TYR A 21 9.51 -8.31 3.84
C TYR A 21 10.33 -7.46 4.81
N LEU A 22 11.54 -7.89 5.15
CA LEU A 22 12.42 -7.16 6.05
C LEU A 22 12.80 -5.79 5.49
N ASN A 23 13.12 -5.72 4.19
CA ASN A 23 13.40 -4.47 3.51
C ASN A 23 12.18 -3.55 3.47
N TYR A 24 10.98 -4.09 3.15
CA TYR A 24 9.74 -3.33 3.22
C TYR A 24 9.50 -2.75 4.63
N LYS A 25 9.68 -3.56 5.69
CA LYS A 25 9.51 -3.12 7.08
C LYS A 25 10.51 -2.03 7.47
N HIS A 26 11.75 -2.15 7.02
CA HIS A 26 12.78 -1.15 7.26
C HIS A 26 12.41 0.20 6.63
N ILE A 27 12.06 0.20 5.34
CA ILE A 27 11.70 1.42 4.61
C ILE A 27 10.40 2.02 5.15
N LEU A 28 9.40 1.19 5.47
CA LEU A 28 8.16 1.63 6.11
C LEU A 28 8.46 2.39 7.41
N HIS A 29 9.34 1.87 8.25
CA HIS A 29 9.71 2.55 9.49
C HIS A 29 10.33 3.93 9.22
N GLN A 30 11.22 4.04 8.22
CA GLN A 30 11.81 5.32 7.81
C GLN A 30 10.74 6.31 7.32
N VAL A 31 9.75 5.83 6.55
CA VAL A 31 8.61 6.63 6.10
C VAL A 31 7.76 7.11 7.27
N GLU A 32 7.45 6.23 8.23
CA GLU A 32 6.60 6.53 9.39
C GLU A 32 7.20 7.56 10.34
N ILE A 33 8.53 7.65 10.43
CA ILE A 33 9.21 8.67 11.24
C ILE A 33 9.50 9.96 10.46
N ASN A 34 9.29 9.97 9.13
CA ASN A 34 9.53 11.13 8.30
C ASN A 34 8.39 12.16 8.43
N GLY A 35 8.67 13.27 9.11
CA GLY A 35 7.69 14.33 9.38
C GLY A 35 7.09 14.96 8.12
N ASP A 36 7.86 15.12 7.05
CA ASP A 36 7.40 15.73 5.80
C ASP A 36 6.44 14.82 5.05
N ILE A 37 6.76 13.53 4.95
CA ILE A 37 5.88 12.52 4.36
C ILE A 37 4.57 12.45 5.16
N ASN A 38 4.66 12.32 6.49
CA ASN A 38 3.49 12.25 7.36
C ASN A 38 2.56 13.47 7.21
N LYS A 39 3.15 14.67 7.14
CA LYS A 39 2.40 15.90 6.93
C LYS A 39 1.69 15.90 5.58
N LEU A 40 2.38 15.52 4.50
CA LEU A 40 1.78 15.41 3.17
C LEU A 40 0.66 14.37 3.11
N VAL A 41 0.85 13.19 3.71
CA VAL A 41 -0.18 12.14 3.77
C VAL A 41 -1.41 12.63 4.54
N ASN A 42 -1.22 13.31 5.67
CA ASN A 42 -2.34 13.85 6.45
C ASN A 42 -3.07 14.96 5.70
N ASP A 43 -2.36 15.85 5.02
CA ASP A 43 -2.95 16.89 4.18
C ASP A 43 -3.77 16.28 3.02
N ILE A 44 -3.22 15.25 2.36
CA ILE A 44 -3.90 14.51 1.28
C ILE A 44 -5.20 13.88 1.78
N LYS A 45 -5.15 13.16 2.91
CA LYS A 45 -6.33 12.55 3.54
C LYS A 45 -7.38 13.60 3.91
N GLY A 46 -6.94 14.76 4.40
CA GLY A 46 -7.81 15.89 4.70
C GLY A 46 -8.55 16.40 3.46
N ILE A 47 -7.84 16.58 2.34
CA ILE A 47 -8.43 17.03 1.08
C ILE A 47 -9.37 15.97 0.49
N GLN A 48 -9.00 14.69 0.51
CA GLN A 48 -9.88 13.60 0.05
C GLN A 48 -11.19 13.55 0.84
N LYS A 49 -11.13 13.75 2.17
CA LYS A 49 -12.33 13.83 3.01
C LYS A 49 -13.20 15.04 2.66
N GLN A 50 -12.59 16.18 2.32
CA GLN A 50 -13.32 17.36 1.87
C GLN A 50 -13.97 17.14 0.51
N LEU A 51 -13.27 16.52 -0.45
CA LEU A 51 -13.81 16.19 -1.78
C LEU A 51 -15.09 15.34 -1.67
N VAL A 52 -15.05 14.25 -0.91
CA VAL A 52 -16.24 13.39 -0.69
C VAL A 52 -17.41 14.16 -0.09
N LYS A 53 -17.13 15.16 0.78
CA LYS A 53 -18.16 16.00 1.38
C LYS A 53 -18.75 16.99 0.37
N GLU A 54 -17.92 17.63 -0.45
CA GLU A 54 -18.35 18.62 -1.44
C GLU A 54 -19.08 17.99 -2.63
N GLU A 55 -18.66 16.79 -3.06
CA GLU A 55 -19.37 15.96 -4.05
C GLU A 55 -20.81 15.66 -3.62
N TYR A 56 -21.02 15.39 -2.32
CA TYR A 56 -22.36 15.16 -1.78
C TYR A 56 -23.26 16.42 -1.81
N VAL A 57 -22.66 17.62 -1.76
CA VAL A 57 -23.37 18.91 -1.66
C VAL A 57 -23.53 19.62 -3.03
N ASN A 58 -23.00 19.05 -4.12
CA ASN A 58 -23.05 19.59 -5.50
C ASN A 58 -22.42 21.00 -5.67
N GLN A 59 -21.38 21.33 -4.90
CA GLN A 59 -20.66 22.61 -5.05
C GLN A 59 -19.47 22.50 -6.02
N SER A 60 -19.76 22.38 -7.33
CA SER A 60 -18.76 22.14 -8.38
C SER A 60 -17.52 23.04 -8.35
N SER A 61 -17.64 24.33 -8.04
CA SER A 61 -16.49 25.25 -8.05
C SER A 61 -15.47 25.00 -6.93
N SER A 62 -15.89 24.41 -5.80
CA SER A 62 -15.01 24.06 -4.68
C SER A 62 -14.24 22.75 -4.94
N ILE A 63 -14.81 21.86 -5.75
CA ILE A 63 -14.25 20.55 -6.10
C ILE A 63 -12.98 20.72 -6.96
N ASP A 64 -13.04 21.52 -8.02
CA ASP A 64 -11.90 21.74 -8.94
C ASP A 64 -10.64 22.23 -8.20
N ASP A 65 -10.81 23.15 -7.24
CA ASP A 65 -9.71 23.68 -6.42
C ASP A 65 -9.13 22.64 -5.47
N LEU A 66 -9.97 21.80 -4.88
CA LEU A 66 -9.56 20.71 -4.01
C LEU A 66 -8.82 19.62 -4.79
N GLU A 67 -9.30 19.26 -5.98
CA GLU A 67 -8.62 18.31 -6.88
C GLU A 67 -7.24 18.83 -7.30
N LYS A 68 -7.13 20.11 -7.64
CA LYS A 68 -5.85 20.73 -7.99
C LYS A 68 -4.87 20.70 -6.81
N LYS A 69 -5.33 21.00 -5.60
CA LYS A 69 -4.52 20.91 -4.38
C LYS A 69 -4.10 19.47 -4.08
N LEU A 70 -5.01 18.51 -4.25
CA LEU A 70 -4.75 17.08 -4.09
C LEU A 70 -3.66 16.62 -5.04
N LYS A 71 -3.77 16.98 -6.33
CA LYS A 71 -2.79 16.65 -7.36
C LYS A 71 -1.40 17.17 -7.00
N ILE A 72 -1.29 18.46 -6.67
CA ILE A 72 0.00 19.08 -6.29
C ILE A 72 0.63 18.38 -5.08
N LYS A 73 -0.15 18.08 -4.03
CA LYS A 73 0.38 17.41 -2.84
C LYS A 73 0.76 15.95 -3.11
N THR A 74 -0.01 15.25 -3.94
CA THR A 74 0.28 13.88 -4.34
C THR A 74 1.55 13.82 -5.19
N GLU A 75 1.74 14.74 -6.13
CA GLU A 75 2.97 14.87 -6.91
C GLU A 75 4.17 15.18 -6.02
N LYS A 76 4.01 16.05 -5.01
CA LYS A 76 5.07 16.33 -4.03
C LYS A 76 5.45 15.07 -3.24
N LEU A 77 4.47 14.35 -2.72
CA LEU A 77 4.68 13.10 -1.98
C LEU A 77 5.40 12.06 -2.85
N ASN A 78 4.91 11.85 -4.06
CA ASN A 78 5.49 10.90 -5.03
C ASN A 78 6.89 11.29 -5.49
N ASN A 79 7.33 12.52 -5.30
CA ASN A 79 8.67 12.97 -5.65
C ASN A 79 9.69 12.83 -4.52
N ILE A 80 9.26 12.52 -3.29
CA ILE A 80 10.19 12.27 -2.17
C ILE A 80 10.91 10.93 -2.41
N PRO A 81 12.25 10.89 -2.45
CA PRO A 81 13.00 9.65 -2.72
C PRO A 81 12.63 8.50 -1.80
N LEU A 82 12.57 8.76 -0.49
CA LEU A 82 12.18 7.77 0.51
C LEU A 82 10.76 7.21 0.28
N TYR A 83 9.83 8.04 -0.20
CA TYR A 83 8.48 7.58 -0.51
C TYR A 83 8.45 6.72 -1.78
N LYS A 84 9.27 7.05 -2.79
CA LYS A 84 9.44 6.18 -3.98
C LYS A 84 9.99 4.82 -3.59
N GLU A 85 11.03 4.77 -2.76
CA GLU A 85 11.60 3.52 -2.26
C GLU A 85 10.56 2.69 -1.50
N TYR A 86 9.69 3.35 -0.73
CA TYR A 86 8.58 2.68 -0.07
C TYR A 86 7.57 2.07 -1.05
N ILE A 87 7.18 2.81 -2.08
CA ILE A 87 6.28 2.29 -3.13
C ILE A 87 6.92 1.09 -3.83
N ASP A 88 8.19 1.17 -4.18
CA ASP A 88 8.91 0.07 -4.84
C ASP A 88 9.01 -1.16 -3.94
N ALA A 89 9.32 -0.98 -2.64
CA ALA A 89 9.36 -2.07 -1.68
C ALA A 89 7.97 -2.70 -1.46
N SER A 90 6.93 -1.87 -1.42
CA SER A 90 5.52 -2.32 -1.31
C SER A 90 5.12 -3.16 -2.52
N ASN A 91 5.48 -2.72 -3.72
CA ASN A 91 5.19 -3.45 -4.96
C ASN A 91 5.90 -4.81 -4.98
N LYS A 92 7.18 -4.87 -4.60
CA LYS A 92 7.92 -6.14 -4.50
C LYS A 92 7.28 -7.12 -3.50
N LEU A 93 6.82 -6.61 -2.35
CA LEU A 93 6.11 -7.45 -1.37
C LEU A 93 4.77 -7.94 -1.94
N ASN A 94 4.04 -7.09 -2.65
CA ASN A 94 2.79 -7.49 -3.31
C ASN A 94 3.05 -8.56 -4.39
N ASP A 95 4.09 -8.42 -5.19
CA ASP A 95 4.47 -9.40 -6.22
C ASP A 95 4.81 -10.75 -5.60
N LEU A 96 5.53 -10.76 -4.47
CA LEU A 96 5.79 -11.99 -3.71
C LEU A 96 4.49 -12.66 -3.28
N ILE A 97 3.56 -11.91 -2.68
CA ILE A 97 2.26 -12.43 -2.22
C ILE A 97 1.44 -12.95 -3.40
N GLN A 98 1.41 -12.22 -4.52
CA GLN A 98 0.71 -12.66 -5.73
C GLN A 98 1.31 -13.94 -6.30
N SER A 99 2.64 -14.07 -6.34
CA SER A 99 3.32 -15.28 -6.79
C SER A 99 2.98 -16.49 -5.91
N VAL A 100 2.95 -16.31 -4.59
CA VAL A 100 2.51 -17.36 -3.64
C VAL A 100 1.07 -17.77 -3.91
N ASN A 101 0.16 -16.80 -4.05
CA ASN A 101 -1.25 -17.07 -4.34
C ASN A 101 -1.43 -17.82 -5.68
N GLN A 102 -0.74 -17.40 -6.73
CA GLN A 102 -0.79 -18.06 -8.04
C GLN A 102 -0.31 -19.50 -7.96
N LYS A 103 0.80 -19.77 -7.25
CA LYS A 103 1.29 -21.13 -7.06
C LYS A 103 0.27 -22.01 -6.34
N ILE A 104 -0.33 -21.50 -5.26
CA ILE A 104 -1.37 -22.24 -4.51
C ILE A 104 -2.57 -22.52 -5.41
N GLN A 105 -3.03 -21.52 -6.18
CA GLN A 105 -4.15 -21.68 -7.11
C GLN A 105 -3.86 -22.72 -8.19
N LEU A 106 -2.67 -22.68 -8.81
CA LEU A 106 -2.25 -23.67 -9.81
C LEU A 106 -2.27 -25.08 -9.22
N TYR A 107 -1.66 -25.27 -8.04
CA TYR A 107 -1.68 -26.57 -7.37
C TYR A 107 -3.10 -27.07 -7.10
N ILE A 108 -4.02 -26.21 -6.67
CA ILE A 108 -5.41 -26.60 -6.42
C ILE A 108 -6.15 -26.95 -7.72
N ASN A 109 -5.95 -26.16 -8.78
CA ASN A 109 -6.58 -26.41 -10.08
C ASN A 109 -6.08 -27.72 -10.72
N ASP A 110 -4.80 -28.06 -10.50
CA ASP A 110 -4.18 -29.31 -10.98
C ASP A 110 -4.66 -30.56 -10.22
N LEU A 111 -5.40 -30.42 -9.10
CA LEU A 111 -5.95 -31.56 -8.37
C LEU A 111 -7.14 -32.23 -9.07
N GLU A 112 -7.56 -31.76 -10.26
CA GLU A 112 -8.71 -32.27 -11.02
C GLU A 112 -9.97 -32.49 -10.17
N ILE A 113 -10.30 -31.52 -9.30
CA ILE A 113 -11.52 -31.51 -8.47
C ILE A 113 -12.60 -30.66 -9.14
#